data_AF-A0A1J0GGF3-F1
#
_entry.id   AF-A0A1J0GGF3-F1
#
_cell.length_a   1.000
_cell.length_b   1.000
_cell.length_c   1.000
_cell.angle_alpha   90.00
_cell.angle_beta   90.00
_cell.angle_gamma   90.00
#
_symmetry.space_group_name_H-M   'P 1'
#
loop_
_entity.id
_entity.type
_entity.pdbx_description
1 polymer ?
#
loop_
_entity_poly.entity_id
_entity_poly.type
_entity_poly.pdbx_seq_one_letter_code
_entity_poly.pdbx_strand_id
1 'polypeptide(L)'
;MNRGKGMGKSFIKENLNGSELNELLLFVGRKSNKLSLSRSHLGKLTQEEFNQMQLEDKSLILAEHKQSWLDYSENINGYRDLIDDCCNKEMDAEKYLNHHFEEELAYFTSLGYEAFQLEGEEFQDEKYENFNARTADFLYTKFTRVTPVSRGPVFEMCYFILGDIFRNLMSNMSKLFVYPHQIEGTEFDDLAFYKEEKTILAICAHEHFAYMNLEDDEYEELKKLNILHGVKE
;
A
#
# COMPACT_ATOMS: atom_id res chain seq x y z
N MET A 1 13.31 -21.90 27.25
CA MET A 1 11.97 -21.59 26.68
C MET A 1 12.17 -20.58 25.58
N ASN A 2 11.87 -20.98 24.34
CA ASN A 2 12.05 -20.22 23.11
C ASN A 2 11.35 -18.87 23.20
N ARG A 3 12.11 -17.78 23.06
CA ARG A 3 11.55 -16.48 22.67
C ARG A 3 11.18 -16.60 21.19
N GLY A 4 9.92 -16.32 20.85
CA GLY A 4 9.46 -16.35 19.47
C GLY A 4 10.33 -15.45 18.60
N LYS A 5 10.69 -15.97 17.41
CA LYS A 5 11.33 -15.21 16.33
C LYS A 5 10.42 -14.05 15.95
N GLY A 6 10.95 -12.83 15.97
CA GLY A 6 10.17 -11.63 15.66
C GLY A 6 10.37 -11.24 14.20
N MET A 7 9.32 -11.34 13.38
CA MET A 7 9.27 -10.64 12.10
C MET A 7 9.45 -9.13 12.35
N GLY A 8 10.47 -8.53 11.74
CA GLY A 8 10.75 -7.10 11.88
C GLY A 8 10.23 -6.31 10.68
N LYS A 9 9.22 -5.45 10.90
CA LYS A 9 8.91 -4.38 9.93
C LYS A 9 10.00 -3.31 10.02
N SER A 10 10.67 -3.04 8.91
CA SER A 10 11.70 -1.98 8.81
C SER A 10 11.19 -0.88 7.91
N PHE A 11 11.25 0.37 8.37
CA PHE A 11 10.76 1.52 7.59
C PHE A 11 11.93 2.25 6.93
N ILE A 12 11.70 2.70 5.70
CA ILE A 12 12.62 3.55 4.94
C ILE A 12 11.87 4.85 4.67
N LYS A 13 12.37 5.94 5.25
CA LYS A 13 11.80 7.30 5.09
C LYS A 13 12.70 8.21 4.25
N GLU A 14 13.90 7.74 3.94
CA GLU A 14 14.88 8.50 3.15
C GLU A 14 14.81 8.09 1.68
N ASN A 15 14.97 9.06 0.79
CA ASN A 15 14.92 8.82 -0.63
C ASN A 15 16.27 8.32 -1.15
N LEU A 16 16.49 7.02 -1.05
CA LEU A 16 17.72 6.36 -1.50
C LEU A 16 17.96 6.62 -2.98
N ASN A 17 19.22 6.73 -3.37
CA ASN A 17 19.63 6.95 -4.76
C ASN A 17 20.99 6.29 -5.02
N GLY A 18 21.44 6.28 -6.29
CA GLY A 18 22.77 5.80 -6.66
C GLY A 18 23.05 4.36 -6.22
N SER A 19 24.18 4.14 -5.56
CA SER A 19 24.61 2.80 -5.12
C SER A 19 23.69 2.18 -4.08
N GLU A 20 23.18 2.96 -3.12
CA GLU A 20 22.32 2.45 -2.04
C GLU A 20 20.99 1.93 -2.57
N LEU A 21 20.39 2.67 -3.52
CA LEU A 21 19.19 2.24 -4.22
C LEU A 21 19.44 0.94 -5.00
N ASN A 22 20.55 0.87 -5.74
CA ASN A 22 20.91 -0.32 -6.51
C ASN A 22 21.10 -1.54 -5.60
N GLU A 23 21.77 -1.38 -4.45
CA GLU A 23 21.97 -2.46 -3.49
C GLU A 23 20.65 -2.92 -2.87
N LEU A 24 19.77 -2.00 -2.47
CA LEU A 24 18.43 -2.33 -1.94
C LEU A 24 17.66 -3.17 -2.95
N LEU A 25 17.61 -2.69 -4.20
CA LEU A 25 16.79 -3.29 -5.22
C LEU A 25 17.35 -4.63 -5.71
N LEU A 26 18.68 -4.79 -5.74
CA LEU A 26 19.31 -6.10 -5.96
C LEU A 26 19.00 -7.07 -4.82
N PHE A 27 19.02 -6.61 -3.56
CA PHE A 27 18.63 -7.41 -2.41
C PHE A 27 17.18 -7.89 -2.54
N VAL A 28 16.25 -6.97 -2.80
CA VAL A 28 14.83 -7.28 -2.96
C VAL A 28 14.60 -8.23 -4.14
N GLY A 29 15.22 -7.96 -5.29
CA GLY A 29 15.11 -8.80 -6.48
C GLY A 29 15.58 -10.24 -6.27
N ARG A 30 16.55 -10.48 -5.38
CA ARG A 30 16.99 -11.85 -5.00
C ARG A 30 16.03 -12.56 -4.05
N LYS A 31 15.23 -11.82 -3.29
CA LYS A 31 14.31 -12.36 -2.27
C LYS A 31 12.89 -12.53 -2.80
N SER A 32 12.55 -11.84 -3.88
CA SER A 32 11.21 -11.81 -4.44
C SER A 32 11.05 -12.74 -5.65
N ASN A 33 9.82 -13.19 -5.90
CA ASN A 33 9.42 -13.93 -7.10
C ASN A 33 8.33 -13.21 -7.92
N LYS A 34 7.69 -12.19 -7.34
CA LYS A 34 6.60 -11.41 -7.93
C LYS A 34 6.74 -9.95 -7.52
N LEU A 35 6.26 -9.04 -8.37
CA LEU A 35 6.02 -7.65 -8.01
C LEU A 35 4.56 -7.26 -8.34
N SER A 36 4.07 -6.21 -7.71
CA SER A 36 2.81 -5.57 -8.09
C SER A 36 2.97 -4.07 -8.20
N LEU A 37 2.21 -3.48 -9.12
CA LEU A 37 1.98 -2.06 -9.18
C LEU A 37 0.50 -1.79 -8.91
N SER A 38 0.18 -0.78 -8.11
CA SER A 38 -1.20 -0.32 -7.89
C SER A 38 -1.47 0.97 -8.66
N ARG A 39 -2.70 1.19 -9.06
CA ARG A 39 -3.21 2.50 -9.46
C ARG A 39 -4.62 2.69 -8.95
N SER A 40 -5.02 3.93 -8.70
CA SER A 40 -6.42 4.26 -8.41
C SER A 40 -7.32 3.81 -9.57
N HIS A 41 -8.40 3.10 -9.27
CA HIS A 41 -9.39 2.67 -10.26
C HIS A 41 -10.66 3.50 -10.13
N LEU A 42 -10.88 4.36 -11.13
CA LEU A 42 -12.06 5.23 -11.21
C LEU A 42 -13.15 4.67 -12.16
N GLY A 43 -12.95 3.45 -12.66
CA GLY A 43 -13.88 2.77 -13.57
C GLY A 43 -15.02 2.06 -12.84
N LYS A 44 -15.96 1.54 -13.64
CA LYS A 44 -17.04 0.68 -13.16
C LYS A 44 -16.51 -0.74 -12.99
N LEU A 45 -16.66 -1.30 -11.80
CA LEU A 45 -16.54 -2.75 -11.58
C LEU A 45 -17.84 -3.44 -11.98
N THR A 46 -17.76 -4.71 -12.38
CA THR A 46 -18.94 -5.57 -12.39
C THR A 46 -19.39 -5.87 -10.96
N GLN A 47 -20.66 -6.30 -10.80
CA GLN A 47 -21.18 -6.67 -9.47
C GLN A 47 -20.42 -7.85 -8.86
N GLU A 48 -19.94 -8.78 -9.69
CA GLU A 48 -19.15 -9.92 -9.26
C GLU A 48 -17.78 -9.49 -8.72
N GLU A 49 -17.05 -8.67 -9.48
CA GLU A 49 -15.75 -8.10 -9.06
C GLU A 49 -15.89 -7.30 -7.76
N PHE A 50 -16.94 -6.47 -7.67
CA PHE A 50 -17.21 -5.70 -6.46
C PHE A 50 -17.48 -6.60 -5.25
N ASN A 51 -18.34 -7.60 -5.39
CA ASN A 51 -18.68 -8.51 -4.29
C ASN A 51 -17.46 -9.33 -3.85
N GLN A 52 -16.63 -9.78 -4.79
CA GLN A 52 -15.42 -10.53 -4.49
C GLN A 52 -14.42 -9.66 -3.73
N MET A 53 -14.16 -8.45 -4.20
CA MET A 53 -13.31 -7.47 -3.52
C MET A 53 -13.79 -7.20 -2.08
N GLN A 54 -15.09 -6.91 -1.91
CA GLN A 54 -15.69 -6.67 -0.61
C GLN A 54 -15.52 -7.87 0.34
N LEU A 55 -15.74 -9.09 -0.18
CA LEU A 55 -15.62 -10.31 0.61
C LEU A 55 -14.19 -10.53 1.11
N GLU A 56 -13.19 -10.30 0.26
CA GLU A 56 -11.78 -10.48 0.59
C GLU A 56 -11.28 -9.43 1.60
N ASP A 57 -11.63 -8.17 1.38
CA ASP A 57 -11.04 -7.06 2.14
C ASP A 57 -11.75 -6.81 3.47
N LYS A 58 -13.04 -7.17 3.60
CA LYS A 58 -13.86 -6.84 4.78
C LYS A 58 -13.27 -7.34 6.10
N SER A 59 -12.72 -8.54 6.11
CA SER A 59 -12.16 -9.11 7.35
C SER A 59 -10.94 -8.33 7.84
N LEU A 60 -10.07 -7.90 6.91
CA LEU A 60 -8.89 -7.10 7.19
C LEU A 60 -9.27 -5.68 7.63
N ILE A 61 -10.18 -5.03 6.89
CA ILE A 61 -10.68 -3.70 7.22
C ILE A 61 -11.25 -3.67 8.64
N LEU A 62 -12.07 -4.67 9.01
CA LEU A 62 -12.65 -4.76 10.35
C LEU A 62 -11.58 -4.98 11.44
N ALA A 63 -10.55 -5.78 11.15
CA ALA A 63 -9.46 -6.04 12.09
C ALA A 63 -8.59 -4.80 12.32
N GLU A 64 -8.20 -4.09 11.25
CA GLU A 64 -7.44 -2.84 11.33
C GLU A 64 -8.24 -1.76 12.02
N HIS A 65 -9.51 -1.58 11.65
CA HIS A 65 -10.39 -0.61 12.30
C HIS A 65 -10.49 -0.85 13.81
N LYS A 66 -10.64 -2.12 14.23
CA LYS A 66 -10.63 -2.49 15.65
C LYS A 66 -9.29 -2.15 16.31
N GLN A 67 -8.17 -2.38 15.64
CA GLN A 67 -6.85 -2.03 16.18
C GLN A 67 -6.68 -0.52 16.31
N SER A 68 -7.08 0.28 15.32
CA SER A 68 -7.05 1.74 15.39
C SER A 68 -7.87 2.28 16.55
N TRP A 69 -9.03 1.69 16.84
CA TRP A 69 -9.82 2.01 18.04
C TRP A 69 -9.08 1.71 19.34
N LEU A 70 -8.38 0.57 19.41
CA LEU A 70 -7.57 0.23 20.58
C LEU A 70 -6.44 1.25 20.76
N ASP A 71 -5.67 1.52 19.69
CA ASP A 71 -4.56 2.47 19.71
C ASP A 71 -5.01 3.87 20.12
N TYR A 72 -6.18 4.31 19.62
CA TYR A 72 -6.81 5.56 20.03
C TYR A 72 -7.17 5.53 21.52
N SER A 73 -7.89 4.50 21.98
CA SER A 73 -8.35 4.38 23.36
C SER A 73 -7.20 4.31 24.38
N GLU A 74 -6.05 3.78 23.98
CA GLU A 74 -4.85 3.67 24.80
C GLU A 74 -4.01 4.96 24.83
N ASN A 75 -4.20 5.87 23.86
CA ASN A 75 -3.44 7.13 23.74
C ASN A 75 -4.32 8.36 23.49
N ILE A 76 -5.48 8.42 24.14
CA ILE A 76 -6.50 9.49 23.93
C ILE A 76 -5.89 10.90 24.03
N ASN A 77 -5.00 11.14 24.98
CA ASN A 77 -4.40 12.46 25.17
C ASN A 77 -3.50 12.88 24.00
N GLY A 78 -2.67 11.96 23.46
CA GLY A 78 -1.81 12.27 22.32
C GLY A 78 -2.59 12.56 21.05
N TYR A 79 -3.71 11.86 20.83
CA TYR A 79 -4.61 12.16 19.71
C TYR A 79 -5.36 13.47 19.90
N ARG A 80 -5.81 13.80 21.12
CA ARG A 80 -6.46 15.08 21.42
C ARG A 80 -5.54 16.27 21.09
N ASP A 81 -4.28 16.22 21.51
CA ASP A 81 -3.32 17.30 21.25
C ASP A 81 -3.10 17.53 19.74
N LEU A 82 -2.99 16.45 18.94
CA LEU A 82 -2.86 16.52 17.48
C LEU A 82 -4.09 17.13 16.79
N ILE A 83 -5.27 16.92 17.36
CA ILE A 83 -6.55 17.34 16.78
C ILE A 83 -6.88 18.77 17.15
N ASP A 84 -6.58 19.20 18.38
CA ASP A 84 -6.73 20.59 18.78
C ASP A 84 -5.87 21.53 17.91
N ASP A 85 -4.76 21.03 17.36
CA ASP A 85 -3.92 21.73 16.38
C ASP A 85 -4.50 21.74 14.95
N CYS A 86 -5.34 20.76 14.59
CA CYS A 86 -5.83 20.56 13.23
C CYS A 86 -7.32 20.90 13.01
N CYS A 87 -8.16 20.87 14.04
CA CYS A 87 -9.61 20.99 13.93
C CYS A 87 -10.15 22.36 14.33
N ASN A 88 -11.21 22.79 13.64
CA ASN A 88 -11.98 23.98 13.99
C ASN A 88 -12.70 23.75 15.34
N LYS A 89 -12.61 24.73 16.25
CA LYS A 89 -13.05 24.68 17.68
C LYS A 89 -14.53 24.36 17.94
N GLU A 90 -15.33 24.09 16.92
CA GLU A 90 -16.77 23.86 17.03
C GLU A 90 -17.15 22.40 17.35
N MET A 91 -16.22 21.45 17.18
CA MET A 91 -16.41 20.05 17.57
C MET A 91 -15.33 19.61 18.55
N ASP A 92 -15.76 18.84 19.56
CA ASP A 92 -14.87 18.14 20.49
C ASP A 92 -14.04 17.08 19.74
N ALA A 93 -12.75 17.00 20.02
CA ALA A 93 -11.79 16.14 19.31
C ALA A 93 -12.17 14.65 19.34
N GLU A 94 -12.72 14.19 20.45
CA GLU A 94 -13.17 12.81 20.61
C GLU A 94 -14.43 12.54 19.78
N LYS A 95 -15.38 13.48 19.75
CA LYS A 95 -16.55 13.38 18.85
C LYS A 95 -16.15 13.37 17.38
N TYR A 96 -15.18 14.21 16.99
CA TYR A 96 -14.67 14.24 15.63
C TYR A 96 -14.07 12.88 15.23
N LEU A 97 -13.19 12.31 16.06
CA LEU A 97 -12.58 11.01 15.76
C LEU A 97 -13.59 9.87 15.70
N ASN A 98 -14.49 9.79 16.68
CA ASN A 98 -15.50 8.72 16.70
C ASN A 98 -16.34 8.76 15.42
N HIS A 99 -16.77 9.96 15.02
CA HIS A 99 -17.50 10.17 13.78
C HIS A 99 -16.66 9.77 12.55
N HIS A 100 -15.41 10.22 12.47
CA HIS A 100 -14.50 9.89 11.37
C HIS A 100 -14.27 8.38 11.24
N PHE A 101 -14.05 7.68 12.36
CA PHE A 101 -13.90 6.23 12.38
C PHE A 101 -15.15 5.51 11.88
N GLU A 102 -16.34 5.92 12.33
CA GLU A 102 -17.60 5.34 11.89
C GLU A 102 -17.84 5.57 10.39
N GLU A 103 -17.58 6.77 9.89
CA GLU A 103 -17.67 7.11 8.46
C GLU A 103 -16.70 6.29 7.62
N GLU A 104 -15.45 6.14 8.06
CA GLU A 104 -14.44 5.35 7.35
C GLU A 104 -14.84 3.87 7.26
N LEU A 105 -15.30 3.29 8.38
CA LEU A 105 -15.75 1.91 8.39
C LEU A 105 -16.98 1.71 7.50
N ALA A 106 -17.96 2.63 7.57
CA ALA A 106 -19.13 2.59 6.73
C ALA A 106 -18.72 2.69 5.25
N TYR A 107 -17.84 3.61 4.90
CA TYR A 107 -17.35 3.78 3.54
C TYR A 107 -16.72 2.50 2.96
N PHE A 108 -15.91 1.81 3.77
CA PHE A 108 -15.23 0.59 3.33
C PHE A 108 -16.09 -0.67 3.37
N THR A 109 -17.15 -0.74 4.20
CA THR A 109 -17.91 -1.99 4.44
C THR A 109 -19.38 -1.96 4.05
N SER A 110 -19.96 -0.78 3.78
CA SER A 110 -21.42 -0.58 3.66
C SER A 110 -21.91 -0.10 2.29
N LEU A 111 -21.02 0.30 1.38
CA LEU A 111 -21.45 0.71 0.04
C LEU A 111 -22.02 -0.51 -0.69
N GLY A 112 -23.34 -0.53 -0.89
CA GLY A 112 -23.95 -1.44 -1.85
C GLY A 112 -23.44 -1.13 -3.26
N TYR A 113 -23.42 -2.14 -4.14
CA TYR A 113 -22.92 -1.98 -5.51
C TYR A 113 -23.53 -0.78 -6.25
N GLU A 114 -24.83 -0.52 -6.08
CA GLU A 114 -25.52 0.62 -6.71
C GLU A 114 -25.01 1.99 -6.20
N ALA A 115 -24.77 2.14 -4.90
CA ALA A 115 -24.21 3.36 -4.33
C ALA A 115 -22.78 3.61 -4.81
N PHE A 116 -21.97 2.54 -4.87
CA PHE A 116 -20.62 2.59 -5.42
C PHE A 116 -20.61 3.03 -6.90
N GLN A 117 -21.55 2.54 -7.70
CA GLN A 117 -21.66 2.92 -9.12
C GLN A 117 -22.06 4.38 -9.32
N LEU A 118 -22.95 4.91 -8.45
CA LEU A 118 -23.38 6.32 -8.51
C LEU A 118 -22.24 7.27 -8.14
N GLU A 119 -21.42 6.95 -7.13
CA GLU A 119 -20.19 7.69 -6.85
C GLU A 119 -19.22 7.63 -8.02
N GLY A 120 -19.06 6.46 -8.65
CA GLY A 120 -18.22 6.26 -9.83
C GLY A 120 -18.69 6.99 -11.09
N GLU A 121 -19.94 7.47 -11.15
CA GLU A 121 -20.48 8.25 -12.28
C GLU A 121 -20.05 9.72 -12.24
N GLU A 122 -19.73 10.27 -11.05
CA GLU A 122 -19.24 11.65 -10.91
C GLU A 122 -17.80 11.84 -11.40
N PHE A 123 -17.04 10.75 -11.59
CA PHE A 123 -15.63 10.77 -12.03
C PHE A 123 -15.44 10.49 -13.55
N GLN A 124 -16.51 10.47 -14.37
CA GLN A 124 -16.50 9.92 -15.74
C GLN A 124 -16.34 10.90 -16.90
N ASP A 125 -15.25 11.66 -16.94
CA ASP A 125 -14.88 12.36 -18.19
C ASP A 125 -13.91 11.55 -19.08
N GLU A 126 -13.31 10.46 -18.59
CA GLU A 126 -12.40 9.62 -19.37
C GLU A 126 -12.75 8.12 -19.25
N LYS A 127 -12.75 7.41 -20.39
CA LYS A 127 -12.90 5.94 -20.40
C LYS A 127 -11.71 5.31 -19.66
N TYR A 128 -11.93 4.88 -18.43
CA TYR A 128 -10.98 4.04 -17.72
C TYR A 128 -11.06 2.61 -18.27
N GLU A 129 -10.02 2.17 -18.96
CA GLU A 129 -9.85 0.78 -19.37
C GLU A 129 -8.99 0.04 -18.35
N ASN A 130 -9.40 -1.19 -18.00
CA ASN A 130 -8.61 -2.08 -17.16
C ASN A 130 -7.22 -2.29 -17.78
N PHE A 131 -6.20 -2.31 -16.93
CA PHE A 131 -4.86 -2.53 -17.40
C PHE A 131 -4.73 -3.96 -17.93
N ASN A 132 -4.30 -4.08 -19.17
CA ASN A 132 -4.06 -5.36 -19.83
C ASN A 132 -2.70 -5.30 -20.53
N ALA A 133 -1.66 -5.72 -19.81
CA ALA A 133 -0.31 -5.70 -20.36
C ALA A 133 -0.15 -6.73 -21.47
N ARG A 134 0.69 -6.42 -22.45
CA ARG A 134 1.06 -7.36 -23.52
C ARG A 134 2.34 -8.13 -23.21
N THR A 135 3.07 -7.74 -22.17
CA THR A 135 4.28 -8.42 -21.70
C THR A 135 4.00 -9.86 -21.21
N ALA A 136 4.94 -10.76 -21.49
CA ALA A 136 4.93 -12.12 -20.95
C ALA A 136 5.12 -12.17 -19.42
N ASP A 137 5.55 -11.06 -18.82
CA ASP A 137 5.74 -10.97 -17.37
C ASP A 137 4.43 -10.79 -16.61
N PHE A 138 3.35 -10.38 -17.28
CA PHE A 138 2.09 -10.09 -16.63
C PHE A 138 1.37 -11.36 -16.19
N LEU A 139 0.89 -11.36 -14.95
CA LEU A 139 0.21 -12.48 -14.35
C LEU A 139 -1.30 -12.29 -14.36
N TYR A 140 -1.78 -11.26 -13.65
CA TYR A 140 -3.20 -10.98 -13.49
C TYR A 140 -3.40 -9.59 -12.87
N THR A 141 -4.64 -9.13 -12.97
CA THR A 141 -5.15 -7.94 -12.28
C THR A 141 -6.05 -8.37 -11.12
N LYS A 142 -6.04 -7.58 -10.04
CA LYS A 142 -6.96 -7.70 -8.91
C LYS A 142 -7.47 -6.33 -8.50
N PHE A 143 -8.77 -6.22 -8.25
CA PHE A 143 -9.35 -5.05 -7.60
C PHE A 143 -9.34 -5.21 -6.08
N THR A 144 -8.94 -4.16 -5.37
CA THR A 144 -8.88 -4.17 -3.90
C THR A 144 -9.08 -2.77 -3.32
N ARG A 145 -9.49 -2.72 -2.06
CA ARG A 145 -9.50 -1.50 -1.23
C ARG A 145 -8.26 -1.38 -0.36
N VAL A 146 -7.42 -2.41 -0.34
CA VAL A 146 -6.24 -2.52 0.53
C VAL A 146 -5.03 -2.95 -0.30
N THR A 147 -4.11 -2.00 -0.53
CA THR A 147 -2.78 -2.31 -1.07
C THR A 147 -1.82 -2.60 0.09
N PRO A 148 -0.59 -3.06 -0.19
CA PRO A 148 0.40 -3.26 0.87
C PRO A 148 0.74 -2.00 1.68
N VAL A 149 0.49 -0.81 1.15
CA VAL A 149 0.88 0.49 1.75
C VAL A 149 -0.28 1.45 1.95
N SER A 150 -1.42 1.25 1.28
CA SER A 150 -2.51 2.23 1.26
C SER A 150 -3.88 1.56 1.33
N ARG A 151 -4.85 2.33 1.82
CA ARG A 151 -6.28 1.98 1.79
C ARG A 151 -7.05 3.07 1.07
N GLY A 152 -8.05 2.68 0.30
CA GLY A 152 -8.71 3.61 -0.61
C GLY A 152 -9.93 3.02 -1.32
N PRO A 153 -10.62 3.84 -2.13
CA PRO A 153 -11.92 3.51 -2.71
C PRO A 153 -11.92 2.20 -3.50
N VAL A 154 -11.08 2.14 -4.55
CA VAL A 154 -10.73 0.95 -5.32
C VAL A 154 -9.37 1.20 -5.95
N PHE A 155 -8.50 0.21 -5.86
CA PHE A 155 -7.25 0.12 -6.59
C PHE A 155 -7.32 -1.02 -7.59
N GLU A 156 -6.71 -0.82 -8.73
CA GLU A 156 -6.34 -1.89 -9.64
C GLU A 156 -4.88 -2.29 -9.36
N MET A 157 -4.68 -3.48 -8.82
CA MET A 157 -3.36 -4.07 -8.60
C MET A 157 -2.99 -5.00 -9.76
N CYS A 158 -1.87 -4.72 -10.39
CA CYS A 158 -1.35 -5.49 -11.52
C CYS A 158 -0.12 -6.26 -11.07
N TYR A 159 -0.16 -7.59 -11.21
CA TYR A 159 0.90 -8.48 -10.75
C TYR A 159 1.76 -8.98 -11.91
N PHE A 160 3.07 -9.07 -11.66
CA PHE A 160 4.06 -9.48 -12.65
C PHE A 160 5.09 -10.43 -12.04
N ILE A 161 5.58 -11.39 -12.83
CA ILE A 161 6.82 -12.11 -12.50
C ILE A 161 8.02 -11.17 -12.65
N LEU A 162 9.13 -11.50 -11.99
CA LEU A 162 10.37 -10.75 -12.16
C LEU A 162 11.01 -11.05 -13.53
N GLY A 163 10.77 -10.18 -14.51
CA GLY A 163 11.28 -10.29 -15.87
C GLY A 163 11.76 -8.96 -16.45
N ASP A 164 11.34 -8.66 -17.68
CA ASP A 164 11.64 -7.41 -18.38
C ASP A 164 11.03 -6.19 -17.68
N ILE A 165 9.81 -6.29 -17.15
CA ILE A 165 9.18 -5.22 -16.36
C ILE A 165 10.04 -4.86 -15.16
N PHE A 166 10.50 -5.86 -14.41
CA PHE A 166 11.42 -5.66 -13.29
C PHE A 166 12.72 -4.99 -13.75
N ARG A 167 13.38 -5.52 -14.79
CA ARG A 167 14.64 -4.94 -15.32
C ARG A 167 14.47 -3.49 -15.79
N ASN A 168 13.34 -3.16 -16.41
CA ASN A 168 13.04 -1.83 -16.90
C ASN A 168 12.76 -0.86 -15.75
N LEU A 169 11.92 -1.25 -14.78
CA LEU A 169 11.71 -0.48 -13.55
C LEU A 169 13.05 -0.18 -12.88
N MET A 170 13.85 -1.23 -12.70
CA MET A 170 15.16 -1.14 -12.10
C MET A 170 16.10 -0.17 -12.78
N SER A 171 16.15 -0.20 -14.11
CA SER A 171 17.06 0.66 -14.88
C SER A 171 16.63 2.12 -14.91
N ASN A 172 15.33 2.38 -14.68
CA ASN A 172 14.74 3.71 -14.76
C ASN A 172 14.54 4.38 -13.37
N MET A 173 14.59 3.62 -12.28
CA MET A 173 14.49 4.17 -10.92
C MET A 173 15.78 4.91 -10.54
N SER A 174 15.75 6.24 -10.61
CA SER A 174 16.86 7.11 -10.18
C SER A 174 16.90 7.35 -8.67
N LYS A 175 15.76 7.16 -8.00
CA LYS A 175 15.55 7.32 -6.55
C LYS A 175 14.51 6.30 -6.07
N LEU A 176 14.39 6.07 -4.76
CA LEU A 176 13.45 5.09 -4.20
C LEU A 176 11.99 5.48 -4.43
N PHE A 177 11.65 6.75 -4.13
CA PHE A 177 10.29 7.28 -4.25
C PHE A 177 10.11 7.92 -5.62
N VAL A 178 9.98 7.08 -6.67
CA VAL A 178 9.64 7.51 -8.04
C VAL A 178 8.14 7.41 -8.22
N TYR A 179 7.54 8.47 -8.75
CA TYR A 179 6.12 8.54 -9.09
C TYR A 179 5.90 9.47 -10.30
N PRO A 180 5.05 9.11 -11.27
CA PRO A 180 4.43 7.79 -11.46
C PRO A 180 5.42 6.76 -12.02
N HIS A 181 5.15 5.48 -11.77
CA HIS A 181 5.77 4.39 -12.53
C HIS A 181 5.04 4.24 -13.87
N GLN A 182 5.77 4.05 -14.96
CA GLN A 182 5.16 3.89 -16.30
C GLN A 182 5.44 2.50 -16.88
N ILE A 183 4.37 1.76 -17.18
CA ILE A 183 4.42 0.47 -17.88
C ILE A 183 3.49 0.53 -19.09
N GLU A 184 4.03 0.30 -20.29
CA GLU A 184 3.26 0.31 -21.55
C GLU A 184 2.40 1.58 -21.74
N GLY A 185 2.88 2.73 -21.26
CA GLY A 185 2.17 4.01 -21.33
C GLY A 185 1.08 4.22 -20.26
N THR A 186 0.93 3.28 -19.32
CA THR A 186 0.03 3.39 -18.17
C THR A 186 0.79 3.83 -16.93
N GLU A 187 0.22 4.77 -16.18
CA GLU A 187 0.76 5.28 -14.93
C GLU A 187 0.30 4.46 -13.72
N PHE A 188 1.22 4.26 -12.78
CA PHE A 188 1.02 3.51 -11.54
C PHE A 188 1.58 4.28 -10.34
N ASP A 189 0.94 4.06 -9.20
CA ASP A 189 1.15 4.73 -7.93
C ASP A 189 2.17 3.99 -7.05
N ASP A 190 1.80 2.84 -6.49
CA ASP A 190 2.64 2.12 -5.53
C ASP A 190 3.32 0.91 -6.16
N LEU A 191 4.51 0.59 -5.65
CA LEU A 191 5.29 -0.58 -6.05
C LEU A 191 5.50 -1.50 -4.85
N ALA A 192 5.21 -2.78 -5.02
CA ALA A 192 5.47 -3.79 -4.01
C ALA A 192 6.13 -5.04 -4.60
N PHE A 193 6.97 -5.68 -3.80
CA PHE A 193 7.72 -6.89 -4.12
C PHE A 193 7.35 -7.99 -3.15
N TYR A 194 7.22 -9.22 -3.64
CA TYR A 194 6.71 -10.34 -2.87
C TYR A 194 7.60 -11.57 -3.01
N LYS A 195 7.64 -12.36 -1.95
CA LYS A 195 8.07 -13.75 -1.96
C LYS A 195 6.85 -14.60 -1.66
N GLU A 196 6.33 -15.26 -2.68
CA GLU A 196 5.00 -15.89 -2.63
C GLU A 196 3.95 -14.81 -2.30
N GLU A 197 3.26 -14.92 -1.16
CA GLU A 197 2.27 -13.93 -0.70
C GLU A 197 2.83 -12.97 0.36
N LYS A 198 4.09 -13.14 0.79
CA LYS A 198 4.72 -12.25 1.76
C LYS A 198 5.29 -11.01 1.05
N THR A 199 4.83 -9.83 1.41
CA THR A 199 5.47 -8.56 1.02
C THR A 199 6.90 -8.49 1.57
N ILE A 200 7.87 -8.24 0.70
CA ILE A 200 9.30 -8.06 1.05
C ILE A 200 9.63 -6.58 1.15
N LEU A 201 9.16 -5.78 0.19
CA LEU A 201 9.28 -4.33 0.15
C LEU A 201 7.99 -3.78 -0.44
N ALA A 202 7.42 -2.74 0.15
CA ALA A 202 6.36 -1.96 -0.46
C ALA A 202 6.65 -0.47 -0.32
N ILE A 203 6.35 0.28 -1.37
CA ILE A 203 6.72 1.68 -1.55
C ILE A 203 5.46 2.45 -1.95
N CYS A 204 5.05 3.41 -1.11
CA CYS A 204 4.14 4.48 -1.49
C CYS A 204 4.97 5.74 -1.79
N ALA A 205 5.16 6.01 -3.08
CA ALA A 205 6.03 7.11 -3.51
C ALA A 205 5.42 8.49 -3.21
N HIS A 206 4.09 8.62 -3.22
CA HIS A 206 3.38 9.85 -2.84
C HIS A 206 3.68 10.27 -1.40
N GLU A 207 3.63 9.31 -0.48
CA GLU A 207 3.81 9.55 0.95
C GLU A 207 5.29 9.51 1.38
N HIS A 208 6.21 9.30 0.44
CA HIS A 208 7.65 9.08 0.72
C HIS A 208 7.86 7.99 1.77
N PHE A 209 7.07 6.92 1.65
CA PHE A 209 7.01 5.84 2.61
C PHE A 209 7.37 4.53 1.95
N ALA A 210 8.26 3.78 2.58
CA ALA A 210 8.46 2.38 2.26
C ALA A 210 8.65 1.57 3.53
N TYR A 211 8.24 0.30 3.47
CA TYR A 211 8.59 -0.66 4.50
C TYR A 211 9.00 -2.00 3.91
N MET A 212 9.80 -2.70 4.68
CA MET A 212 10.22 -4.06 4.42
C MET A 212 9.69 -4.97 5.51
N ASN A 213 9.30 -6.19 5.14
CA ASN A 213 8.91 -7.23 6.09
C ASN A 213 9.83 -8.43 5.86
N LEU A 214 10.83 -8.57 6.72
CA LEU A 214 11.95 -9.49 6.55
C LEU A 214 11.97 -10.52 7.67
N GLU A 215 12.40 -11.74 7.32
CA GLU A 215 12.83 -12.72 8.33
C GLU A 215 14.16 -12.28 8.98
N ASP A 216 14.49 -12.85 10.15
CA ASP A 216 15.70 -12.52 10.91
C ASP A 216 16.98 -12.58 10.05
N ASP A 217 17.14 -13.61 9.24
CA ASP A 217 18.32 -13.80 8.39
C ASP A 217 18.36 -12.82 7.21
N GLU A 218 17.20 -12.49 6.64
CA GLU A 218 17.05 -11.48 5.60
C GLU A 218 17.37 -10.07 6.14
N TYR A 219 16.96 -9.78 7.37
CA TYR A 219 17.23 -8.53 8.06
C TYR A 219 18.73 -8.36 8.38
N GLU A 220 19.40 -9.41 8.84
CA GLU A 220 20.85 -9.39 9.06
C GLU A 220 21.66 -9.26 7.76
N GLU A 221 21.14 -9.73 6.62
CA GLU A 221 21.73 -9.44 5.30
C GLU A 221 21.53 -7.97 4.93
N LEU A 222 20.33 -7.42 5.11
CA LEU A 222 20.02 -6.01 4.82
C LEU A 222 20.91 -5.04 5.64
N LYS A 223 21.11 -5.32 6.94
CA LYS A 223 21.98 -4.51 7.81
C LYS A 223 23.40 -4.33 7.25
N LYS A 224 23.92 -5.34 6.55
CA LYS A 224 25.27 -5.29 5.96
C LYS A 224 25.37 -4.34 4.78
N LEU A 225 24.24 -3.97 4.17
CA LEU A 225 24.17 -3.00 3.09
C LEU A 225 24.23 -1.55 3.60
N ASN A 226 24.15 -1.33 4.92
CA ASN A 226 24.22 -0.01 5.54
C ASN A 226 23.15 0.99 5.03
N ILE A 227 22.03 0.48 4.51
CA ILE A 227 20.90 1.27 3.97
C ILE A 227 19.97 1.76 5.08
N LEU A 228 19.88 1.02 6.18
CA LEU A 228 19.06 1.41 7.34
C LEU A 228 19.87 2.31 8.27
N HIS A 229 19.55 3.60 8.29
CA HIS A 229 19.98 4.48 9.37
C HIS A 229 19.10 4.20 10.58
N GLY A 230 19.66 3.52 11.58
CA GLY A 230 18.93 3.19 12.80
C GLY A 230 18.29 4.44 13.40
N VAL A 231 16.99 4.36 13.69
CA VAL A 231 16.40 5.26 14.69
C VAL A 231 17.17 4.95 15.97
N LYS A 232 18.00 5.89 16.42
CA LYS A 232 18.54 5.81 17.78
C LYS A 232 17.33 5.82 18.71
N GLU A 233 17.14 4.71 19.43
CA GLU A 233 16.34 4.70 20.67
C GLU A 233 16.90 5.74 21.65
#